data_AF-A0A1G2AA33-F1
#
_entry.id   AF-A0A1G2AA33-F1
#
_cell.length_a   1.000
_cell.length_b   1.000
_cell.length_c   1.000
_cell.angle_alpha   90.00
_cell.angle_beta   90.00
_cell.angle_gamma   90.00
#
_symmetry.space_group_name_H-M   'P 1'
#
loop_
_entity.id
_entity.type
_entity.pdbx_description
1 polymer ?
#
loop_
_entity_poly.entity_id
_entity_poly.type
_entity_poly.pdbx_seq_one_letter_code
_entity_poly.pdbx_strand_id
1 'polypeptide(L)'
;MINITKRDGTKEPFNADRINRSIERASIGLSDPISKVTQVGTDTQVTLYDGITTEELDQATINAAVQNIKEDPEYDKIATRILLKTIYKRVVGDYENPNELIELHRESFSRYVKNGVIAGILDVRMEKIFDLSRLASTLDINRDDLFVYAGLSSLLNRYTIKDKNQQPAEVPQYFFMRVAMGLSYNEKNPTEWAIRFYNKMSRQEYIAGGSTNIHAGTSRPALSNCFLLEIHDDINHIAKSVADVMKLSKASGGIGASLTKLRATGSPLSSNNTTSSGPTPFAKIIDTAIRAIQRGGKKKGALCFYMENWHIDFSEFLDWKHNAGDDYLRMRTANTAVFLSDEFMKRVEGSANWYMFDPKETPDLNELYGKAFSKRYAEYIDLAETGKIRVFKKVPAREQYRQILVSLQTTSHPWLTWKDPINLRALNNNTGTIHMSNLCTEICLPQDKDNIAVCNLASINLAVHLKKKQVD
;
A
#
# COMPACT_ATOMS: atom_id res chain seq x y z
N MET A 1 -35.18 28.04 18.10
CA MET A 1 -33.86 28.71 18.03
C MET A 1 -32.81 27.62 18.20
N ILE A 2 -31.94 27.42 17.22
CA ILE A 2 -30.94 26.34 17.25
C ILE A 2 -29.83 26.73 18.23
N ASN A 3 -29.48 25.83 19.15
CA ASN A 3 -28.33 25.97 20.03
C ASN A 3 -27.18 25.07 19.57
N ILE A 4 -25.95 25.55 19.72
CA ILE A 4 -24.71 24.84 19.41
C ILE A 4 -24.08 24.35 20.72
N THR A 5 -23.69 23.08 20.76
CA THR A 5 -22.95 22.49 21.88
C THR A 5 -21.45 22.62 21.65
N LYS A 6 -20.75 23.38 22.49
CA LYS A 6 -19.28 23.53 22.46
C LYS A 6 -18.58 22.27 22.95
N ARG A 7 -17.27 22.19 22.70
CA ARG A 7 -16.41 21.08 23.15
C ARG A 7 -16.37 20.91 24.68
N ASP A 8 -16.61 21.98 25.43
CA ASP A 8 -16.70 21.98 26.89
C ASP A 8 -18.10 21.61 27.42
N GLY A 9 -19.06 21.32 26.52
CA GLY A 9 -20.45 20.98 26.85
C GLY A 9 -21.37 22.19 27.03
N THR A 10 -20.86 23.42 26.97
CA THR A 10 -21.70 24.62 27.05
C THR A 10 -22.55 24.80 25.80
N LYS A 11 -23.76 25.35 25.97
CA LYS A 11 -24.68 25.65 24.87
C LYS A 11 -24.67 27.15 24.58
N GLU A 12 -24.53 27.53 23.31
CA GLU A 12 -24.69 28.91 22.86
C GLU A 12 -25.69 29.01 21.71
N PRO A 13 -26.40 30.13 21.54
CA PRO A 13 -27.26 30.35 20.37
C PRO A 13 -26.44 30.28 19.08
N PHE A 14 -27.01 29.66 18.04
CA PHE A 14 -26.41 29.63 16.71
C PHE A 14 -26.16 31.05 16.19
N ASN A 15 -24.95 31.30 15.69
CA ASN A 15 -24.55 32.55 15.07
C ASN A 15 -24.02 32.31 13.65
N ALA A 16 -24.84 32.64 12.65
CA ALA A 16 -24.49 32.49 11.24
C ALA A 16 -23.26 33.31 10.82
N ASP A 17 -23.02 34.48 11.43
CA ASP A 17 -21.87 35.33 11.12
C ASP A 17 -20.54 34.61 11.40
N ARG A 18 -20.47 33.83 12.49
CA ARG A 18 -19.25 33.07 12.83
C ARG A 18 -18.87 32.04 11.76
N ILE A 19 -19.86 31.38 11.17
CA ILE A 19 -19.65 30.39 10.11
C ILE A 19 -19.26 31.11 8.82
N ASN A 20 -20.01 32.15 8.46
CA ASN A 20 -19.74 32.93 7.25
C ASN A 20 -18.32 33.52 7.26
N ARG A 21 -17.86 34.07 8.39
CA ARG A 21 -16.48 34.56 8.56
C ARG A 21 -15.43 33.44 8.51
N SER A 22 -15.80 32.21 8.89
CA SER A 22 -14.93 31.05 8.72
C SER A 22 -14.80 30.65 7.25
N ILE A 23 -15.91 30.65 6.50
CA ILE A 23 -15.94 30.33 5.07
C ILE A 23 -15.25 31.45 4.27
N GLU A 24 -15.45 32.71 4.65
CA GLU A 24 -14.82 33.88 4.05
C GLU A 24 -13.30 33.78 4.13
N ARG A 25 -12.76 33.47 5.31
CA ARG A 25 -11.32 33.21 5.48
C ARG A 25 -10.83 32.06 4.61
N ALA A 26 -11.61 30.99 4.49
CA ALA A 26 -11.27 29.87 3.61
C ALA A 26 -11.34 30.23 2.11
N SER A 27 -12.09 31.28 1.75
CA SER A 27 -12.32 31.71 0.37
C SER A 27 -11.34 32.79 -0.12
N ILE A 28 -10.39 33.23 0.71
CA ILE A 28 -9.40 34.25 0.33
C ILE A 28 -8.61 33.81 -0.92
N GLY A 29 -8.57 34.68 -1.92
CA GLY A 29 -7.83 34.46 -3.17
C GLY A 29 -8.55 33.59 -4.20
N LEU A 30 -9.78 33.16 -3.92
CA LEU A 30 -10.64 32.42 -4.88
C LEU A 30 -11.46 33.39 -5.74
N SER A 31 -11.96 32.90 -6.87
CA SER A 31 -12.87 33.64 -7.73
C SER A 31 -14.26 33.74 -7.11
N ASP A 32 -14.90 34.92 -7.20
CA ASP A 32 -16.23 35.19 -6.64
C ASP A 32 -16.45 34.65 -5.20
N PRO A 33 -15.64 35.10 -4.22
CA PRO A 33 -15.66 34.55 -2.87
C PRO A 33 -16.99 34.82 -2.14
N ILE A 34 -17.69 35.92 -2.46
CA ILE A 34 -18.97 36.27 -1.84
C ILE A 34 -20.02 35.21 -2.18
N SER A 35 -20.17 34.88 -3.47
CA SER A 35 -21.11 33.85 -3.93
C SER A 35 -20.79 32.49 -3.31
N LYS A 36 -19.49 32.12 -3.25
CA LYS A 36 -19.05 30.87 -2.63
C LYS A 36 -19.38 30.80 -1.13
N VAL A 37 -19.18 31.89 -0.39
CA VAL A 37 -19.55 31.98 1.03
C VAL A 37 -21.05 31.82 1.21
N THR A 38 -21.85 32.53 0.41
CA THR A 38 -23.31 32.42 0.46
C THR A 38 -23.76 30.99 0.16
N GLN A 39 -23.25 30.37 -0.91
CA GLN A 39 -23.62 29.01 -1.29
C GLN A 39 -23.31 27.99 -0.19
N VAL A 40 -22.07 27.96 0.31
CA VAL A 40 -21.67 27.02 1.38
C VAL A 40 -22.45 27.30 2.67
N GLY A 41 -22.65 28.58 3.01
CA GLY A 41 -23.41 28.99 4.19
C GLY A 41 -24.87 28.52 4.14
N THR A 42 -25.54 28.74 3.01
CA THR A 42 -26.92 28.29 2.78
C THR A 42 -27.04 26.77 2.85
N ASP A 43 -26.15 26.05 2.16
CA ASP A 43 -26.14 24.58 2.17
C ASP A 43 -25.88 24.00 3.56
N THR A 44 -24.99 24.64 4.33
CA THR A 44 -24.70 24.25 5.71
C THR A 44 -25.95 24.39 6.58
N GLN A 45 -26.70 25.49 6.44
CA GLN A 45 -27.90 25.75 7.25
C GLN A 45 -28.98 24.67 7.11
N VAL A 46 -29.13 24.07 5.93
CA VAL A 46 -30.11 23.00 5.67
C VAL A 46 -29.86 21.75 6.52
N THR A 47 -28.62 21.54 6.96
CA THR A 47 -28.21 20.34 7.72
C THR A 47 -28.22 20.53 9.24
N LEU A 48 -28.54 21.72 9.74
CA LEU A 48 -28.47 22.05 11.17
C LEU A 48 -29.66 21.52 11.95
N TYR A 49 -29.40 21.06 13.18
CA TYR A 49 -30.41 20.67 14.17
C TYR A 49 -30.07 21.23 15.55
N ASP A 50 -31.07 21.34 16.43
CA ASP A 50 -30.85 21.84 17.80
C ASP A 50 -29.93 20.92 18.59
N GLY A 51 -28.92 21.50 19.24
CA GLY A 51 -27.93 20.77 20.02
C GLY A 51 -26.74 20.25 19.22
N ILE A 52 -26.67 20.50 17.89
CA ILE A 52 -25.52 20.14 17.05
C ILE A 52 -24.21 20.64 17.69
N THR A 53 -23.19 19.78 17.69
CA THR A 53 -21.90 20.11 18.27
C THR A 53 -21.07 21.00 17.33
N THR A 54 -20.12 21.74 17.89
CA THR A 54 -19.15 22.51 17.07
C THR A 54 -18.38 21.64 16.07
N GLU A 55 -18.09 20.38 16.40
CA GLU A 55 -17.40 19.46 15.49
C GLU A 55 -18.31 18.98 14.35
N GLU A 56 -19.57 18.65 14.65
CA GLU A 56 -20.57 18.30 13.63
C GLU A 56 -20.87 19.47 12.71
N LEU A 57 -20.88 20.70 13.25
CA LEU A 57 -21.07 21.92 12.47
C LEU A 57 -19.92 22.17 11.47
N ASP A 58 -18.67 22.04 11.92
CA ASP A 58 -17.52 22.16 11.00
C ASP A 58 -17.58 21.05 9.93
N GLN A 59 -17.96 19.81 10.28
CA GLN A 59 -18.11 18.72 9.32
C GLN A 59 -19.25 18.95 8.32
N ALA A 60 -20.39 19.50 8.77
CA ALA A 60 -21.49 19.90 7.90
C ALA A 60 -21.04 20.96 6.89
N THR A 61 -20.27 21.94 7.34
CA THR A 61 -19.72 23.00 6.47
C THR A 61 -18.73 22.44 5.45
N ILE A 62 -17.87 21.50 5.86
CA ILE A 62 -16.97 20.79 4.95
C ILE A 62 -17.76 20.02 3.89
N ASN A 63 -18.79 19.27 4.29
CA ASN A 63 -19.62 18.50 3.36
C ASN A 63 -20.35 19.42 2.37
N ALA A 64 -20.84 20.57 2.83
CA ALA A 64 -21.45 21.60 1.98
C ALA A 64 -20.47 22.16 0.95
N ALA A 65 -19.19 22.36 1.30
CA ALA A 65 -18.17 22.71 0.30
C ALA A 65 -17.89 21.55 -0.66
N VAL A 66 -17.75 20.31 -0.16
CA VAL A 66 -17.42 19.13 -0.97
C VAL A 66 -18.48 18.83 -2.04
N GLN A 67 -19.77 18.95 -1.73
CA GLN A 67 -20.84 18.68 -2.70
C GLN A 67 -20.85 19.66 -3.88
N ASN A 68 -20.27 20.86 -3.71
CA ASN A 68 -20.19 21.90 -4.73
C ASN A 68 -18.93 21.78 -5.62
N ILE A 69 -17.98 20.90 -5.30
CA ILE A 69 -16.74 20.68 -6.09
C ILE A 69 -17.03 20.29 -7.54
N LYS A 70 -18.13 19.56 -7.78
CA LYS A 70 -18.55 19.13 -9.12
C LYS A 70 -18.90 20.32 -10.04
N GLU A 71 -19.34 21.43 -9.46
CA GLU A 71 -19.74 22.63 -10.20
C GLU A 71 -18.53 23.57 -10.37
N ASP A 72 -17.74 23.74 -9.30
CA ASP A 72 -16.52 24.55 -9.31
C ASP A 72 -15.42 23.91 -8.43
N PRO A 73 -14.26 23.52 -9.01
CA PRO A 73 -13.14 22.94 -8.26
C PRO A 73 -12.61 23.82 -7.12
N GLU A 74 -12.81 25.14 -7.14
CA GLU A 74 -12.36 26.03 -6.07
C GLU A 74 -13.03 25.74 -4.71
N TYR A 75 -14.21 25.10 -4.71
CA TYR A 75 -14.83 24.63 -3.46
C TYR A 75 -13.98 23.57 -2.74
N ASP A 76 -13.09 22.86 -3.44
CA ASP A 76 -12.14 21.93 -2.81
C ASP A 76 -11.15 22.68 -1.91
N LYS A 77 -10.74 23.90 -2.30
CA LYS A 77 -9.89 24.75 -1.45
C LYS A 77 -10.61 25.19 -0.19
N ILE A 78 -11.89 25.54 -0.31
CA ILE A 78 -12.72 25.89 0.86
C ILE A 78 -12.81 24.68 1.80
N ALA A 79 -13.19 23.51 1.29
CA ALA A 79 -13.30 22.28 2.08
C ALA A 79 -11.96 21.93 2.76
N THR A 80 -10.85 22.03 2.04
CA THR A 80 -9.49 21.77 2.53
C THR A 80 -9.11 22.73 3.65
N ARG A 81 -9.30 24.04 3.46
CA ARG A 81 -8.92 25.06 4.45
C ARG A 81 -9.78 24.98 5.72
N ILE A 82 -11.06 24.64 5.59
CA ILE A 82 -11.91 24.38 6.77
C ILE A 82 -11.43 23.12 7.50
N LEU A 83 -11.10 22.04 6.79
CA LEU A 83 -10.52 20.84 7.42
C LEU A 83 -9.17 21.11 8.09
N LEU A 84 -8.31 21.96 7.51
CA LEU A 84 -7.06 22.41 8.15
C LEU A 84 -7.36 23.17 9.43
N LYS A 85 -8.30 24.12 9.40
CA LYS A 85 -8.70 24.88 10.58
C LYS A 85 -9.11 23.95 11.73
N THR A 86 -9.94 22.93 11.47
CA THR A 86 -10.42 22.01 12.51
C THR A 86 -9.29 21.20 13.13
N ILE A 87 -8.36 20.67 12.32
CA ILE A 87 -7.23 19.88 12.81
C ILE A 87 -6.23 20.73 13.57
N TYR A 88 -5.89 21.93 13.09
CA TYR A 88 -4.99 22.84 13.80
C TYR A 88 -5.58 23.23 15.15
N LYS A 89 -6.85 23.68 15.18
CA LYS A 89 -7.53 24.03 16.44
C LYS A 89 -7.53 22.88 17.44
N ARG A 90 -7.62 21.64 16.96
CA ARG A 90 -7.58 20.44 17.81
C ARG A 90 -6.18 20.14 18.35
N VAL A 91 -5.14 20.23 17.51
CA VAL A 91 -3.80 19.75 17.83
C VAL A 91 -2.92 20.83 18.47
N VAL A 92 -2.98 22.06 17.98
CA VAL A 92 -2.14 23.17 18.46
C VAL A 92 -2.87 24.14 19.39
N GLY A 93 -4.20 24.15 19.36
CA GLY A 93 -5.05 25.02 20.19
C GLY A 93 -5.74 26.13 19.39
N ASP A 94 -6.50 26.96 20.09
CA ASP A 94 -7.21 28.10 19.51
C ASP A 94 -6.26 29.20 19.03
N TYR A 95 -6.65 29.90 17.96
CA TYR A 95 -5.94 31.02 17.37
C TYR A 95 -6.94 31.94 16.66
N GLU A 96 -6.64 33.23 16.63
CA GLU A 96 -7.50 34.25 16.01
C GLU A 96 -7.03 34.61 14.60
N ASN A 97 -5.71 34.58 14.35
CA ASN A 97 -5.12 35.02 13.09
C ASN A 97 -3.98 34.09 12.60
N PRO A 98 -3.57 34.21 11.31
CA PRO A 98 -2.54 33.34 10.74
C PRO A 98 -1.16 33.43 11.39
N ASN A 99 -0.75 34.61 11.88
CA ASN A 99 0.57 34.77 12.50
C ASN A 99 0.64 34.06 13.84
N GLU A 100 -0.42 34.18 14.65
CA GLU A 100 -0.56 33.44 15.91
C GLU A 100 -0.53 31.93 15.67
N LEU A 101 -1.19 31.44 14.62
CA LEU A 101 -1.12 30.02 14.24
C LEU A 101 0.31 29.57 13.93
N ILE A 102 1.10 30.38 13.21
CA ILE A 102 2.50 30.07 12.90
C ILE A 102 3.33 29.96 14.17
N GLU A 103 3.18 30.89 15.11
CA GLU A 103 3.89 30.90 16.38
C GLU A 103 3.50 29.68 17.24
N LEU A 104 2.20 29.48 17.47
CA LEU A 104 1.66 28.34 18.23
C LEU A 104 2.09 26.99 17.64
N HIS A 105 2.10 26.87 16.32
CA HIS A 105 2.55 25.67 15.63
C HIS A 105 4.04 25.39 15.87
N ARG A 106 4.90 26.41 15.82
CA ARG A 106 6.34 26.22 16.09
C ARG A 106 6.60 25.88 17.55
N GLU A 107 5.98 26.59 18.48
CA GLU A 107 6.13 26.36 19.92
C GLU A 107 5.62 24.97 20.33
N SER A 108 4.53 24.53 19.73
CA SER A 108 3.90 23.24 20.05
C SER A 108 4.64 22.04 19.48
N PHE A 109 5.49 22.20 18.46
CA PHE A 109 6.21 21.07 17.83
C PHE A 109 7.10 20.30 18.81
N SER A 110 7.87 21.01 19.64
CA SER A 110 8.73 20.37 20.64
C SER A 110 7.91 19.57 21.66
N ARG A 111 6.75 20.10 22.06
CA ARG A 111 5.81 19.42 22.97
C ARG A 111 5.22 18.18 22.31
N TYR A 112 4.85 18.26 21.04
CA TYR A 112 4.36 17.13 20.25
C TYR A 112 5.35 15.97 20.25
N VAL A 113 6.63 16.24 19.94
CA VAL A 113 7.68 15.20 19.92
C VAL A 113 7.87 14.58 21.32
N LYS A 114 8.04 15.40 22.35
CA LYS A 114 8.26 14.93 23.73
C LYS A 114 7.09 14.09 24.25
N ASN A 115 5.87 14.56 24.06
CA ASN A 115 4.67 13.84 24.48
C ASN A 115 4.53 12.51 23.72
N GLY A 116 4.84 12.50 22.42
CA GLY A 116 4.83 11.27 21.62
C GLY A 116 5.86 10.25 22.10
N VAL A 117 7.05 10.70 22.52
CA VAL A 117 8.09 9.84 23.11
C VAL A 117 7.66 9.30 24.48
N ILE A 118 7.15 10.15 25.37
CA ILE A 118 6.64 9.77 26.69
C ILE A 118 5.50 8.75 26.57
N ALA A 119 4.62 8.93 25.60
CA ALA A 119 3.51 8.01 25.33
C ALA A 119 3.96 6.68 24.68
N GLY A 120 5.24 6.53 24.31
CA GLY A 120 5.78 5.35 23.64
C GLY A 120 5.36 5.23 22.16
N ILE A 121 4.80 6.28 21.58
CA ILE A 121 4.35 6.33 20.18
C ILE A 121 5.53 6.66 19.27
N LEU A 122 6.32 7.67 19.62
CA LEU A 122 7.52 8.09 18.91
C LEU A 122 8.78 7.44 19.48
N ASP A 123 9.78 7.25 18.64
CA ASP A 123 11.09 6.74 19.05
C ASP A 123 11.84 7.77 19.91
N VAL A 124 12.50 7.30 20.98
CA VAL A 124 13.27 8.14 21.91
C VAL A 124 14.37 8.96 21.22
N ARG A 125 14.86 8.51 20.06
CA ARG A 125 15.87 9.21 19.25
C ARG A 125 15.34 10.52 18.67
N MET A 126 14.03 10.67 18.48
CA MET A 126 13.42 11.91 17.99
C MET A 126 13.73 13.11 18.88
N GLU A 127 13.68 12.91 20.19
CA GLU A 127 14.00 13.96 21.16
C GLU A 127 15.51 14.11 21.38
N LYS A 128 16.26 13.00 21.36
CA LYS A 128 17.68 13.00 21.75
C LYS A 128 18.65 13.45 20.67
N ILE A 129 18.35 13.18 19.39
CA ILE A 129 19.29 13.37 18.29
C ILE A 129 19.09 14.72 17.58
N PHE A 130 17.87 15.26 17.61
CA PHE A 130 17.50 16.41 16.79
C PHE A 130 17.46 17.71 17.58
N ASP A 131 17.87 18.79 16.92
CA ASP A 131 17.61 20.15 17.38
C ASP A 131 16.16 20.53 17.03
N LEU A 132 15.25 20.29 17.98
CA LEU A 132 13.81 20.53 17.80
C LEU A 132 13.47 22.02 17.58
N SER A 133 14.28 22.95 18.10
CA SER A 133 14.07 24.38 17.88
C SER A 133 14.35 24.75 16.42
N ARG A 134 15.47 24.27 15.88
CA ARG A 134 15.81 24.46 14.47
C ARG A 134 14.80 23.78 13.55
N LEU A 135 14.36 22.56 13.86
CA LEU A 135 13.31 21.89 13.09
C LEU A 135 11.98 22.67 13.13
N ALA A 136 11.55 23.14 14.30
CA ALA A 136 10.34 23.94 14.44
C ALA A 136 10.40 25.20 13.57
N SER A 137 11.52 25.92 13.57
CA SER A 137 11.70 27.13 12.75
C SER A 137 11.58 26.89 11.24
N THR A 138 11.83 25.65 10.79
CA THR A 138 11.76 25.25 9.38
C THR A 138 10.32 24.97 8.92
N LEU A 139 9.41 24.68 9.85
CA LEU A 139 8.03 24.33 9.52
C LEU A 139 7.30 25.50 8.83
N ASP A 140 6.59 25.17 7.76
CA ASP A 140 5.93 26.12 6.86
C ASP A 140 4.50 25.67 6.56
N ILE A 141 3.54 26.25 7.30
CA ILE A 141 2.11 25.91 7.20
C ILE A 141 1.51 26.31 5.86
N ASN A 142 2.13 27.22 5.10
CA ASN A 142 1.61 27.63 3.79
C ASN A 142 1.63 26.47 2.79
N ARG A 143 2.48 25.46 3.02
CA ARG A 143 2.54 24.24 2.21
C ARG A 143 1.31 23.36 2.37
N ASP A 144 0.50 23.56 3.41
CA ASP A 144 -0.77 22.85 3.55
C ASP A 144 -1.79 23.27 2.48
N ASP A 145 -1.64 24.47 1.91
CA ASP A 145 -2.48 24.91 0.79
C ASP A 145 -2.18 24.13 -0.51
N LEU A 146 -1.14 23.27 -0.54
CA LEU A 146 -0.89 22.33 -1.63
C LEU A 146 -1.84 21.13 -1.60
N PHE A 147 -2.52 20.87 -0.49
CA PHE A 147 -3.49 19.78 -0.44
C PHE A 147 -4.75 20.08 -1.26
N VAL A 148 -5.37 18.98 -1.67
CA VAL A 148 -6.78 18.90 -2.03
C VAL A 148 -7.52 18.10 -0.95
N TYR A 149 -8.85 18.25 -0.86
CA TYR A 149 -9.61 17.76 0.28
C TYR A 149 -9.45 16.25 0.47
N ALA A 150 -9.57 15.49 -0.62
CA ALA A 150 -9.44 14.03 -0.60
C ALA A 150 -8.04 13.57 -0.12
N GLY A 151 -6.99 14.33 -0.50
CA GLY A 151 -5.61 14.07 -0.09
C GLY A 151 -5.39 14.33 1.40
N LEU A 152 -5.84 15.49 1.89
CA LEU A 152 -5.73 15.84 3.30
C LEU A 152 -6.55 14.91 4.19
N SER A 153 -7.81 14.65 3.82
CA SER A 153 -8.67 13.71 4.55
C SER A 153 -8.05 12.30 4.60
N SER A 154 -7.46 11.83 3.51
CA SER A 154 -6.75 10.55 3.49
C SER A 154 -5.51 10.55 4.40
N LEU A 155 -4.74 11.64 4.39
CA LEU A 155 -3.58 11.84 5.26
C LEU A 155 -3.97 11.72 6.74
N LEU A 156 -4.93 12.54 7.18
CA LEU A 156 -5.39 12.62 8.57
C LEU A 156 -6.02 11.30 9.06
N ASN A 157 -6.75 10.61 8.18
CA ASN A 157 -7.42 9.37 8.58
C ASN A 157 -6.47 8.17 8.62
N ARG A 158 -5.45 8.13 7.75
CA ARG A 158 -4.64 6.91 7.54
C ARG A 158 -3.24 7.01 8.11
N TYR A 159 -2.57 8.16 7.97
CA TYR A 159 -1.11 8.27 8.11
C TYR A 159 -0.67 9.08 9.32
N THR A 160 -1.49 10.00 9.81
CA THR A 160 -1.14 10.81 10.98
C THR A 160 -1.29 10.03 12.28
N ILE A 161 -0.51 10.42 13.29
CA ILE A 161 -0.61 9.88 14.64
C ILE A 161 -1.95 10.25 15.27
N LYS A 162 -2.50 9.29 16.00
CA LYS A 162 -3.69 9.44 16.83
C LYS A 162 -3.34 9.25 18.30
N ASP A 163 -4.10 9.90 19.16
CA ASP A 163 -3.99 9.70 20.61
C ASP A 163 -4.63 8.37 21.06
N LYS A 164 -4.63 8.13 22.37
CA LYS A 164 -5.22 6.93 22.99
C LYS A 164 -6.73 6.80 22.74
N ASN A 165 -7.41 7.91 22.46
CA ASN A 165 -8.85 7.97 22.18
C ASN A 165 -9.14 7.91 20.66
N GLN A 166 -8.15 7.53 19.84
CA GLN A 166 -8.23 7.46 18.38
C GLN A 166 -8.50 8.81 17.69
N GLN A 167 -8.22 9.91 18.40
CA GLN A 167 -8.39 11.25 17.89
C GLN A 167 -7.12 11.76 17.22
N PRO A 168 -7.22 12.61 16.19
CA PRO A 168 -6.05 13.17 15.54
C PRO A 168 -5.15 13.95 16.52
N ALA A 169 -3.85 13.64 16.49
CA ALA A 169 -2.83 14.24 17.37
C ALA A 169 -1.64 14.83 16.58
N GLU A 170 -1.75 14.91 15.26
CA GLU A 170 -0.68 15.34 14.37
C GLU A 170 -1.27 16.13 13.19
N VAL A 171 -0.67 17.29 12.87
CA VAL A 171 -0.99 18.14 11.72
C VAL A 171 -0.06 17.82 10.53
N PRO A 172 -0.39 18.21 9.28
CA PRO A 172 0.36 17.75 8.12
C PRO A 172 1.85 18.12 8.13
N GLN A 173 2.21 19.31 8.61
CA GLN A 173 3.62 19.71 8.70
C GLN A 173 4.41 18.89 9.73
N TYR A 174 3.79 18.56 10.86
CA TYR A 174 4.40 17.64 11.84
C TYR A 174 4.55 16.23 11.26
N PHE A 175 3.57 15.76 10.48
CA PHE A 175 3.63 14.48 9.78
C PHE A 175 4.86 14.41 8.87
N PHE A 176 5.06 15.39 7.99
CA PHE A 176 6.21 15.40 7.09
C PHE A 176 7.53 15.50 7.86
N MET A 177 7.58 16.30 8.92
CA MET A 177 8.78 16.41 9.75
C MET A 177 9.08 15.12 10.52
N ARG A 178 8.08 14.46 11.10
CA ARG A 178 8.23 13.16 11.77
C ARG A 178 8.82 12.12 10.82
N VAL A 179 8.28 12.02 9.60
CA VAL A 179 8.79 11.08 8.60
C VAL A 179 10.24 11.43 8.24
N ALA A 180 10.55 12.71 8.04
CA ALA A 180 11.90 13.18 7.72
C ALA A 180 12.93 12.88 8.82
N MET A 181 12.57 13.13 10.09
CA MET A 181 13.40 12.78 11.24
C MET A 181 13.60 11.25 11.32
N GLY A 182 12.52 10.48 11.15
CA GLY A 182 12.56 9.02 11.20
C GLY A 182 13.47 8.37 10.17
N LEU A 183 13.69 9.04 9.03
CA LEU A 183 14.56 8.58 7.94
C LEU A 183 16.02 9.05 8.07
N SER A 184 16.34 9.94 9.00
CA SER A 184 17.66 10.60 9.08
C SER A 184 18.45 10.30 10.36
N TYR A 185 18.01 9.35 11.19
CA TYR A 185 18.69 9.02 12.45
C TYR A 185 20.18 8.71 12.33
N ASN A 186 20.57 8.03 11.26
CA ASN A 186 21.94 7.52 11.06
C ASN A 186 22.79 8.43 10.16
N GLU A 187 22.25 9.60 9.79
CA GLU A 187 23.01 10.58 9.01
C GLU A 187 24.08 11.26 9.86
N LYS A 188 25.15 11.76 9.22
CA LYS A 188 26.20 12.50 9.95
C LYS A 188 25.66 13.75 10.65
N ASN A 189 24.74 14.45 9.98
CA ASN A 189 24.03 15.62 10.50
C ASN A 189 22.51 15.37 10.45
N PRO A 190 21.92 14.61 11.39
CA PRO A 190 20.51 14.18 11.32
C PRO A 190 19.53 15.34 11.14
N THR A 191 19.71 16.42 11.92
CA THR A 191 18.84 17.61 11.83
C THR A 191 18.88 18.26 10.45
N GLU A 192 20.06 18.35 9.84
CA GLU A 192 20.20 18.94 8.51
C GLU A 192 19.49 18.09 7.44
N TRP A 193 19.63 16.76 7.53
CA TRP A 193 18.96 15.85 6.60
C TRP A 193 17.46 15.78 6.80
N ALA A 194 16.97 15.82 8.04
CA ALA A 194 15.54 15.97 8.31
C ALA A 194 14.97 17.21 7.64
N ILE A 195 15.65 18.36 7.71
CA ILE A 195 15.24 19.59 7.01
C ILE A 195 15.18 19.39 5.49
N ARG A 196 16.19 18.74 4.90
CA ARG A 196 16.23 18.46 3.45
C ARG A 196 15.07 17.55 3.03
N PHE A 197 14.84 16.45 3.73
CA PHE A 197 13.74 15.53 3.46
C PHE A 197 12.37 16.19 3.68
N TYR A 198 12.20 16.92 4.78
CA TYR A 198 10.99 17.67 5.07
C TYR A 198 10.67 18.64 3.93
N ASN A 199 11.65 19.40 3.44
CA ASN A 199 11.44 20.36 2.37
C ASN A 199 10.95 19.69 1.07
N LYS A 200 11.50 18.54 0.71
CA LYS A 200 11.06 17.78 -0.47
C LYS A 200 9.66 17.19 -0.30
N MET A 201 9.37 16.61 0.87
CA MET A 201 8.08 15.94 1.10
C MET A 201 6.92 16.93 1.33
N SER A 202 7.13 17.98 2.13
CA SER A 202 6.08 18.97 2.43
C SER A 202 5.73 19.83 1.22
N ARG A 203 6.63 20.00 0.25
CA ARG A 203 6.34 20.60 -1.07
C ARG A 203 5.72 19.62 -2.06
N GLN A 204 5.47 18.38 -1.63
CA GLN A 204 4.95 17.29 -2.45
C GLN A 204 5.79 17.00 -3.71
N GLU A 205 7.09 17.33 -3.70
CA GLU A 205 8.01 17.01 -4.81
C GLU A 205 8.27 15.51 -4.92
N TYR A 206 8.18 14.83 -3.77
CA TYR A 206 8.34 13.40 -3.60
C TYR A 206 7.57 12.95 -2.35
N ILE A 207 7.00 11.74 -2.37
CA ILE A 207 6.30 11.14 -1.24
C ILE A 207 6.88 9.74 -0.98
N ALA A 208 7.17 9.45 0.29
CA ALA A 208 7.64 8.13 0.71
C ALA A 208 6.53 7.07 0.62
N GLY A 209 6.92 5.80 0.58
CA GLY A 209 6.00 4.67 0.55
C GLY A 209 5.04 4.68 1.76
N GLY A 210 3.86 4.09 1.57
CA GLY A 210 2.81 4.05 2.60
C GLY A 210 3.26 3.56 3.98
N SER A 211 4.00 2.45 4.07
CA SER A 211 4.55 1.94 5.34
C SER A 211 5.53 2.93 5.99
N THR A 212 6.41 3.54 5.20
CA THR A 212 7.31 4.60 5.68
C THR A 212 6.52 5.79 6.24
N ASN A 213 5.49 6.28 5.55
CA ASN A 213 4.67 7.38 6.06
C ASN A 213 3.97 7.05 7.40
N ILE A 214 3.52 5.80 7.58
CA ILE A 214 2.87 5.35 8.82
C ILE A 214 3.90 5.20 9.96
N HIS A 215 5.05 4.59 9.67
CA HIS A 215 5.92 4.04 10.71
C HIS A 215 7.21 4.82 10.94
N ALA A 216 7.64 5.67 10.01
CA ALA A 216 8.82 6.49 10.21
C ALA A 216 8.65 7.39 11.44
N GLY A 217 9.65 7.34 12.31
CA GLY A 217 9.64 8.10 13.55
C GLY A 217 8.92 7.46 14.73
N THR A 218 8.18 6.38 14.51
CA THR A 218 7.48 5.65 15.57
C THR A 218 8.45 4.74 16.35
N SER A 219 8.05 4.31 17.54
CA SER A 219 8.86 3.46 18.44
C SER A 219 9.17 2.05 17.88
N ARG A 220 8.42 1.59 16.88
CA ARG A 220 8.62 0.30 16.19
C ARG A 220 8.48 0.48 14.68
N PRO A 221 9.52 1.03 14.01
CA PRO A 221 9.41 1.42 12.61
C PRO A 221 9.42 0.20 11.67
N ALA A 222 8.30 -0.06 10.99
CA ALA A 222 8.19 -0.99 9.86
C ALA A 222 8.07 -0.19 8.54
N LEU A 223 9.21 0.12 7.92
CA LEU A 223 9.26 1.12 6.84
C LEU A 223 8.94 0.54 5.45
N SER A 224 9.16 -0.76 5.26
CA SER A 224 9.04 -1.43 3.96
C SER A 224 7.60 -1.73 3.57
N ASN A 225 7.31 -1.68 2.27
CA ASN A 225 5.95 -1.71 1.74
C ASN A 225 5.48 -3.11 1.33
N CYS A 226 6.36 -3.91 0.75
CA CYS A 226 6.02 -5.22 0.19
C CYS A 226 7.15 -6.23 0.41
N PHE A 227 6.78 -7.49 0.37
CA PHE A 227 7.65 -8.64 0.61
C PHE A 227 7.41 -9.72 -0.46
N LEU A 228 8.47 -10.44 -0.80
CA LEU A 228 8.48 -11.49 -1.82
C LEU A 228 9.14 -12.73 -1.21
N LEU A 229 8.40 -13.82 -1.10
CA LEU A 229 8.91 -15.11 -0.64
C LEU A 229 8.60 -16.26 -1.62
N GLU A 230 9.55 -17.16 -1.79
CA GLU A 230 9.32 -18.43 -2.48
C GLU A 230 8.99 -19.50 -1.44
N ILE A 231 7.97 -20.33 -1.70
CA ILE A 231 7.60 -21.42 -0.80
C ILE A 231 8.26 -22.69 -1.32
N HIS A 232 9.12 -23.31 -0.51
CA HIS A 232 9.88 -24.50 -0.90
C HIS A 232 9.12 -25.78 -0.52
N ASP A 233 9.39 -26.85 -1.27
CA ASP A 233 8.80 -28.19 -1.11
C ASP A 233 9.33 -28.95 0.12
N ASP A 234 9.13 -28.37 1.30
CA ASP A 234 9.49 -28.89 2.62
C ASP A 234 8.45 -28.43 3.65
N ILE A 235 7.94 -29.35 4.47
CA ILE A 235 6.83 -29.03 5.39
C ILE A 235 7.22 -27.99 6.44
N ASN A 236 8.48 -27.99 6.89
CA ASN A 236 8.96 -26.99 7.85
C ASN A 236 9.05 -25.61 7.19
N HIS A 237 9.50 -25.54 5.93
CA HIS A 237 9.53 -24.30 5.15
C HIS A 237 8.13 -23.78 4.83
N ILE A 238 7.18 -24.66 4.48
CA ILE A 238 5.76 -24.29 4.28
C ILE A 238 5.18 -23.71 5.57
N ALA A 239 5.38 -24.37 6.72
CA ALA A 239 4.91 -23.88 8.01
C ALA A 239 5.56 -22.53 8.39
N LYS A 240 6.86 -22.38 8.15
CA LYS A 240 7.58 -21.11 8.33
C LYS A 240 6.99 -20.03 7.42
N SER A 241 6.69 -20.34 6.17
CA SER A 241 6.11 -19.40 5.20
C SER A 241 4.74 -18.87 5.64
N VAL A 242 3.89 -19.73 6.22
CA VAL A 242 2.62 -19.30 6.85
C VAL A 242 2.90 -18.31 7.98
N ALA A 243 3.85 -18.63 8.88
CA ALA A 243 4.20 -17.75 9.99
C ALA A 243 4.80 -16.42 9.53
N ASP A 244 5.65 -16.43 8.51
CA ASP A 244 6.26 -15.23 7.92
C ASP A 244 5.19 -14.35 7.27
N VAL A 245 4.28 -14.93 6.48
CA VAL A 245 3.12 -14.21 5.92
C VAL A 245 2.31 -13.51 7.02
N MET A 246 2.06 -14.19 8.15
CA MET A 246 1.34 -13.59 9.27
C MET A 246 2.08 -12.38 9.86
N LYS A 247 3.39 -12.54 10.14
CA LYS A 247 4.22 -11.47 10.72
C LYS A 247 4.34 -10.27 9.77
N LEU A 248 4.58 -10.51 8.48
CA LEU A 248 4.74 -9.47 7.47
C LEU A 248 3.44 -8.72 7.20
N SER A 249 2.31 -9.44 7.16
CA SER A 249 0.98 -8.81 7.01
C SER A 249 0.65 -7.91 8.20
N LYS A 250 1.00 -8.31 9.44
CA LYS A 250 0.81 -7.47 10.63
C LYS A 250 1.56 -6.14 10.53
N ALA A 251 2.75 -6.15 9.92
CA ALA A 251 3.58 -4.97 9.67
C ALA A 251 3.15 -4.14 8.43
N SER A 252 1.90 -4.28 7.97
CA SER A 252 1.32 -3.55 6.83
C SER A 252 1.89 -3.91 5.43
N GLY A 253 2.70 -4.97 5.31
CA GLY A 253 3.33 -5.35 4.05
C GLY A 253 2.39 -6.05 3.06
N GLY A 254 2.39 -5.62 1.79
CA GLY A 254 1.92 -6.40 0.64
C GLY A 254 2.79 -7.65 0.43
N ILE A 255 2.22 -8.77 -0.04
CA ILE A 255 2.98 -10.02 -0.15
C ILE A 255 2.80 -10.64 -1.54
N GLY A 256 3.90 -10.95 -2.22
CA GLY A 256 3.93 -11.95 -3.30
C GLY A 256 4.44 -13.27 -2.72
N ALA A 257 3.85 -14.40 -3.12
CA ALA A 257 4.32 -15.74 -2.73
C ALA A 257 4.31 -16.69 -3.93
N SER A 258 5.46 -17.30 -4.24
CA SER A 258 5.57 -18.27 -5.33
C SER A 258 5.32 -19.67 -4.80
N LEU A 259 4.46 -20.41 -5.50
CA LEU A 259 4.10 -21.80 -5.18
C LEU A 259 4.71 -22.81 -6.14
N THR A 260 5.43 -22.36 -7.18
CA THR A 260 5.91 -23.19 -8.29
C THR A 260 6.78 -24.38 -7.83
N LYS A 261 7.52 -24.27 -6.71
CA LYS A 261 8.35 -25.38 -6.21
C LYS A 261 7.56 -26.49 -5.53
N LEU A 262 6.34 -26.23 -5.06
CA LEU A 262 5.56 -27.23 -4.34
C LEU A 262 5.25 -28.41 -5.25
N ARG A 263 5.51 -29.64 -4.78
CA ARG A 263 5.20 -30.83 -5.56
C ARG A 263 3.70 -30.96 -5.83
N ALA A 264 3.37 -31.58 -6.97
CA ALA A 264 2.00 -31.68 -7.43
C ALA A 264 1.13 -32.63 -6.59
N THR A 265 -0.19 -32.49 -6.75
CA THR A 265 -1.18 -33.46 -6.24
C THR A 265 -0.86 -34.86 -6.79
N GLY A 266 -0.83 -35.87 -5.92
CA GLY A 266 -0.45 -37.22 -6.32
C GLY A 266 1.06 -37.49 -6.38
N SER A 267 1.91 -36.48 -6.13
CA SER A 267 3.36 -36.69 -6.00
C SER A 267 3.67 -37.59 -4.79
N PRO A 268 4.59 -38.57 -4.89
CA PRO A 268 4.98 -39.40 -3.76
C PRO A 268 5.59 -38.61 -2.59
N LEU A 269 5.30 -39.06 -1.37
CA LEU A 269 5.92 -38.59 -0.13
C LEU A 269 6.89 -39.64 0.42
N SER A 270 8.13 -39.24 0.69
CA SER A 270 9.20 -40.14 1.15
C SER A 270 9.01 -40.66 2.58
N SER A 271 8.17 -40.01 3.38
CA SER A 271 8.00 -40.31 4.81
C SER A 271 7.14 -41.54 5.09
N ASN A 272 6.15 -41.83 4.26
CA ASN A 272 5.09 -42.77 4.57
C ASN A 272 4.46 -43.42 3.32
N ASN A 273 5.10 -43.29 2.15
CA ASN A 273 4.64 -43.88 0.89
C ASN A 273 3.21 -43.48 0.49
N THR A 274 2.73 -42.33 0.98
CA THR A 274 1.47 -41.71 0.54
C THR A 274 1.75 -40.65 -0.53
N THR A 275 0.71 -39.94 -0.97
CA THR A 275 0.81 -38.89 -1.97
C THR A 275 0.56 -37.50 -1.39
N SER A 276 1.11 -36.48 -2.05
CA SER A 276 0.89 -35.06 -1.77
C SER A 276 -0.53 -34.65 -2.15
N SER A 277 -1.11 -33.73 -1.39
CA SER A 277 -2.37 -33.05 -1.72
C SER A 277 -2.18 -31.81 -2.61
N GLY A 278 -0.95 -31.57 -3.08
CA GLY A 278 -0.60 -30.48 -3.98
C GLY A 278 -0.55 -29.10 -3.33
N PRO A 279 -0.35 -28.03 -4.13
CA PRO A 279 -0.22 -26.67 -3.65
C PRO A 279 -1.50 -26.07 -3.06
N THR A 280 -2.68 -26.48 -3.56
CA THR A 280 -3.97 -25.86 -3.26
C THR A 280 -4.31 -25.81 -1.76
N PRO A 281 -4.22 -26.91 -0.99
CA PRO A 281 -4.51 -26.87 0.45
C PRO A 281 -3.57 -25.95 1.23
N PHE A 282 -2.28 -25.91 0.89
CA PHE A 282 -1.31 -25.03 1.56
C PHE A 282 -1.58 -23.55 1.27
N ALA A 283 -1.91 -23.24 0.01
CA ALA A 283 -2.30 -21.90 -0.37
C ALA A 283 -3.62 -21.46 0.30
N LYS A 284 -4.57 -22.38 0.53
CA LYS A 284 -5.80 -22.12 1.30
C LYS A 284 -5.53 -21.77 2.77
N ILE A 285 -4.57 -22.45 3.41
CA ILE A 285 -4.11 -22.12 4.77
C ILE A 285 -3.57 -20.69 4.81
N ILE A 286 -2.72 -20.33 3.84
CA ILE A 286 -2.13 -18.99 3.74
C ILE A 286 -3.21 -17.91 3.47
N ASP A 287 -4.15 -18.15 2.55
CA ASP A 287 -5.27 -17.22 2.28
C ASP A 287 -6.10 -16.98 3.54
N THR A 288 -6.39 -18.04 4.29
CA THR A 288 -7.14 -17.96 5.56
C THR A 288 -6.36 -17.21 6.63
N ALA A 289 -5.06 -17.48 6.78
CA ALA A 289 -4.19 -16.80 7.74
C ALA A 289 -4.11 -15.29 7.49
N ILE A 290 -4.03 -14.89 6.21
CA ILE A 290 -4.01 -13.47 5.82
C ILE A 290 -5.32 -12.76 6.16
N ARG A 291 -6.47 -13.43 5.99
CA ARG A 291 -7.79 -12.86 6.34
C ARG A 291 -7.92 -12.53 7.82
N ALA A 292 -7.27 -13.32 8.69
CA ALA A 292 -7.30 -13.09 10.13
C ALA A 292 -6.55 -11.83 10.55
N ILE A 293 -5.77 -11.21 9.65
CA ILE A 293 -4.87 -10.10 9.97
C ILE A 293 -5.34 -8.81 9.30
N GLN A 294 -5.49 -7.76 10.11
CA GLN A 294 -5.71 -6.40 9.64
C GLN A 294 -4.40 -5.60 9.69
N ARG A 295 -3.94 -5.14 8.52
CA ARG A 295 -2.81 -4.23 8.33
C ARG A 295 -3.07 -2.92 9.06
N GLY A 296 -2.32 -2.67 10.14
CA GLY A 296 -2.42 -1.45 10.94
C GLY A 296 -3.84 -1.16 11.47
N GLY A 297 -4.69 -2.18 11.63
CA GLY A 297 -6.08 -2.05 12.06
C GLY A 297 -7.03 -1.37 11.05
N LYS A 298 -6.58 -1.12 9.81
CA LYS A 298 -7.34 -0.33 8.81
C LYS A 298 -7.62 -1.06 7.49
N LYS A 299 -6.74 -1.98 7.05
CA LYS A 299 -6.92 -2.74 5.79
C LYS A 299 -6.80 -4.24 6.03
N LYS A 300 -7.56 -5.05 5.30
CA LYS A 300 -7.34 -6.51 5.28
C LYS A 300 -5.97 -6.81 4.66
N GLY A 301 -5.32 -7.88 5.13
CA GLY A 301 -4.14 -8.42 4.46
C GLY A 301 -4.43 -8.76 3.00
N ALA A 302 -3.43 -8.63 2.14
CA ALA A 302 -3.52 -8.88 0.69
C ALA A 302 -2.26 -9.58 0.18
N LEU A 303 -2.43 -10.69 -0.52
CA LEU A 303 -1.34 -11.47 -1.08
C LEU A 303 -1.65 -11.82 -2.53
N CYS A 304 -0.60 -12.00 -3.32
CA CYS A 304 -0.67 -12.58 -4.66
C CYS A 304 0.12 -13.89 -4.68
N PHE A 305 -0.54 -14.99 -5.06
CA PHE A 305 0.15 -16.24 -5.39
C PHE A 305 0.64 -16.23 -6.83
N TYR A 306 1.86 -16.72 -7.02
CA TYR A 306 2.47 -16.89 -8.33
C TYR A 306 2.68 -18.37 -8.64
N MET A 307 2.42 -18.75 -9.88
CA MET A 307 2.69 -20.09 -10.39
C MET A 307 3.12 -20.03 -11.86
N GLU A 308 4.13 -20.80 -12.24
CA GLU A 308 4.48 -21.02 -13.65
C GLU A 308 3.51 -22.02 -14.30
N ASN A 309 3.12 -21.76 -15.55
CA ASN A 309 2.06 -22.50 -16.23
C ASN A 309 2.45 -23.90 -16.73
N TRP A 310 3.72 -24.30 -16.58
CA TRP A 310 4.15 -25.71 -16.73
C TRP A 310 3.91 -26.54 -15.46
N HIS A 311 3.51 -25.95 -14.34
CA HIS A 311 3.12 -26.73 -13.17
C HIS A 311 1.86 -27.56 -13.48
N ILE A 312 1.86 -28.87 -13.20
CA ILE A 312 0.75 -29.75 -13.60
C ILE A 312 -0.60 -29.39 -12.94
N ASP A 313 -0.58 -28.88 -11.71
CA ASP A 313 -1.79 -28.36 -11.02
C ASP A 313 -2.22 -26.95 -11.47
N PHE A 314 -1.60 -26.37 -12.50
CA PHE A 314 -1.94 -25.00 -12.94
C PHE A 314 -3.40 -24.86 -13.40
N SER A 315 -4.03 -25.92 -13.90
CA SER A 315 -5.47 -25.88 -14.22
C SER A 315 -6.32 -25.59 -12.97
N GLU A 316 -5.96 -26.15 -11.80
CA GLU A 316 -6.66 -25.87 -10.55
C GLU A 316 -6.36 -24.45 -10.03
N PHE A 317 -5.12 -23.97 -10.21
CA PHE A 317 -4.73 -22.59 -9.90
C PHE A 317 -5.60 -21.55 -10.63
N LEU A 318 -5.96 -21.80 -11.89
CA LEU A 318 -6.87 -20.94 -12.66
C LEU A 318 -8.28 -20.89 -12.07
N ASP A 319 -8.71 -21.95 -11.38
CA ASP A 319 -10.05 -22.07 -10.83
C ASP A 319 -10.23 -21.42 -9.46
N TRP A 320 -9.14 -21.11 -8.76
CA TRP A 320 -9.18 -20.59 -7.39
C TRP A 320 -10.02 -19.33 -7.22
N LYS A 321 -10.13 -18.50 -8.26
CA LYS A 321 -10.86 -17.22 -8.24
C LYS A 321 -12.30 -17.31 -8.74
N HIS A 322 -12.73 -18.46 -9.27
CA HIS A 322 -14.12 -18.62 -9.69
C HIS A 322 -15.07 -18.63 -8.48
N ASN A 323 -16.22 -17.97 -8.64
CA ASN A 323 -17.23 -17.89 -7.57
C ASN A 323 -17.88 -19.25 -7.30
N ALA A 324 -18.08 -20.06 -8.34
CA ALA A 324 -18.69 -21.37 -8.29
C ALA A 324 -17.67 -22.49 -8.10
N GLY A 325 -18.12 -23.61 -7.52
CA GLY A 325 -17.34 -24.82 -7.24
C GLY A 325 -17.15 -25.07 -5.74
N ASP A 326 -16.33 -26.07 -5.41
CA ASP A 326 -16.03 -26.42 -4.02
C ASP A 326 -15.28 -25.30 -3.32
N ASP A 327 -15.86 -24.76 -2.25
CA ASP A 327 -15.31 -23.65 -1.47
C ASP A 327 -13.95 -23.99 -0.84
N TYR A 328 -13.66 -25.28 -0.61
CA TYR A 328 -12.37 -25.74 -0.12
C TYR A 328 -11.24 -25.49 -1.14
N LEU A 329 -11.57 -25.49 -2.43
CA LEU A 329 -10.64 -25.29 -3.56
C LEU A 329 -10.69 -23.86 -4.11
N ARG A 330 -11.28 -22.91 -3.38
CA ARG A 330 -11.36 -21.49 -3.78
C ARG A 330 -10.55 -20.58 -2.86
N MET A 331 -9.97 -19.53 -3.44
CA MET A 331 -9.15 -18.54 -2.74
C MET A 331 -9.66 -17.14 -3.07
N ARG A 332 -10.82 -16.79 -2.50
CA ARG A 332 -11.55 -15.59 -2.91
C ARG A 332 -10.81 -14.28 -2.56
N THR A 333 -9.91 -14.28 -1.57
CA THR A 333 -9.15 -13.06 -1.17
C THR A 333 -7.81 -12.95 -1.84
N ALA A 334 -7.05 -14.05 -1.89
CA ALA A 334 -5.76 -14.05 -2.54
C ALA A 334 -5.93 -13.60 -3.99
N ASN A 335 -4.99 -12.78 -4.44
CA ASN A 335 -4.80 -12.53 -5.86
C ASN A 335 -3.97 -13.69 -6.42
N THR A 336 -4.03 -13.87 -7.73
CA THR A 336 -3.21 -14.85 -8.44
C THR A 336 -2.56 -14.18 -9.65
N ALA A 337 -1.36 -14.62 -9.98
CA ALA A 337 -0.61 -14.19 -11.15
C ALA A 337 0.11 -15.38 -11.77
N VAL A 338 0.13 -15.43 -13.10
CA VAL A 338 0.88 -16.43 -13.85
C VAL A 338 2.24 -15.85 -14.22
N PHE A 339 3.30 -16.65 -14.04
CA PHE A 339 4.67 -16.31 -14.41
C PHE A 339 5.05 -17.04 -15.71
N LEU A 340 4.94 -16.35 -16.83
CA LEU A 340 5.02 -16.91 -18.18
C LEU A 340 6.44 -16.83 -18.75
N SER A 341 6.91 -17.92 -19.35
CA SER A 341 8.15 -17.92 -20.15
C SER A 341 7.91 -17.49 -21.60
N ASP A 342 8.94 -17.00 -22.26
CA ASP A 342 8.93 -16.74 -23.70
C ASP A 342 8.76 -18.05 -24.49
N GLU A 343 9.27 -19.18 -23.95
CA GLU A 343 9.07 -20.52 -24.53
C GLU A 343 7.59 -20.87 -24.67
N PHE A 344 6.78 -20.57 -23.65
CA PHE A 344 5.34 -20.78 -23.74
C PHE A 344 4.72 -19.93 -24.86
N MET A 345 5.08 -18.64 -24.94
CA MET A 345 4.54 -17.74 -25.95
C MET A 345 4.94 -18.14 -27.38
N LYS A 346 6.17 -18.63 -27.59
CA LYS A 346 6.59 -19.22 -28.88
C LYS A 346 5.72 -20.40 -29.29
N ARG A 347 5.35 -21.26 -28.32
CA ARG A 347 4.47 -22.41 -28.56
C ARG A 347 3.02 -22.00 -28.84
N VAL A 348 2.53 -20.95 -28.19
CA VAL A 348 1.22 -20.34 -28.50
C VAL A 348 1.20 -19.83 -29.95
N GLU A 349 2.20 -19.06 -30.34
CA GLU A 349 2.33 -18.53 -31.71
C GLU A 349 2.41 -19.67 -32.74
N GLY A 350 3.32 -20.62 -32.52
CA GLY A 350 3.56 -21.77 -33.39
C GLY A 350 2.51 -22.89 -33.32
N SER A 351 1.40 -22.72 -32.59
CA SER A 351 0.36 -23.75 -32.40
C SER A 351 0.89 -25.09 -31.87
N ALA A 352 1.96 -25.07 -31.07
CA ALA A 352 2.57 -26.26 -30.51
C ALA A 352 1.87 -26.72 -29.21
N ASN A 353 2.24 -27.92 -28.76
CA ASN A 353 1.79 -28.44 -27.47
C ASN A 353 2.62 -27.85 -26.32
N TRP A 354 1.99 -27.69 -25.17
CA TRP A 354 2.59 -27.37 -23.88
C TRP A 354 2.52 -28.59 -22.97
N TYR A 355 3.63 -28.91 -22.34
CA TYR A 355 3.79 -29.99 -21.37
C TYR A 355 3.85 -29.40 -19.97
N MET A 356 3.12 -30.04 -19.07
CA MET A 356 3.05 -29.66 -17.67
C MET A 356 3.58 -30.82 -16.83
N PHE A 357 4.37 -30.50 -15.81
CA PHE A 357 5.15 -31.45 -15.03
C PHE A 357 4.91 -31.27 -13.52
N ASP A 358 5.25 -32.31 -12.77
CA ASP A 358 5.46 -32.21 -11.33
C ASP A 358 6.83 -31.55 -11.06
N PRO A 359 6.90 -30.43 -10.30
CA PRO A 359 8.17 -29.81 -9.92
C PRO A 359 9.13 -30.77 -9.21
N LYS A 360 8.63 -31.84 -8.58
CA LYS A 360 9.46 -32.87 -7.95
C LYS A 360 10.36 -33.60 -8.95
N GLU A 361 9.89 -33.81 -10.18
CA GLU A 361 10.60 -34.51 -11.26
C GLU A 361 11.37 -33.52 -12.17
N THR A 362 11.07 -32.22 -12.05
CA THR A 362 11.63 -31.12 -12.86
C THR A 362 12.16 -29.95 -12.00
N PRO A 363 12.94 -30.20 -10.93
CA PRO A 363 13.19 -29.21 -9.88
C PRO A 363 14.02 -27.99 -10.32
N ASP A 364 14.78 -28.11 -11.40
CA ASP A 364 15.64 -27.07 -11.96
C ASP A 364 14.90 -26.12 -12.91
N LEU A 365 13.73 -26.47 -13.46
CA LEU A 365 12.99 -25.61 -14.39
C LEU A 365 12.65 -24.23 -13.80
N ASN A 366 12.31 -24.18 -12.51
CA ASN A 366 12.01 -22.93 -11.82
C ASN A 366 13.25 -22.01 -11.70
N GLU A 367 14.45 -22.60 -11.66
CA GLU A 367 15.70 -21.82 -11.58
C GLU A 367 16.21 -21.32 -12.93
N LEU A 368 15.69 -21.86 -14.04
CA LEU A 368 16.14 -21.53 -15.39
C LEU A 368 15.19 -20.55 -16.06
N TYR A 369 15.72 -19.68 -16.91
CA TYR A 369 14.95 -18.74 -17.74
C TYR A 369 15.57 -18.60 -19.13
N GLY A 370 14.85 -17.99 -20.05
CA GLY A 370 15.26 -17.73 -21.43
C GLY A 370 15.70 -18.99 -22.18
N LYS A 371 16.83 -18.93 -22.88
CA LYS A 371 17.34 -20.06 -23.70
C LYS A 371 17.66 -21.30 -22.86
N ALA A 372 18.14 -21.13 -21.63
CA ALA A 372 18.47 -22.24 -20.75
C ALA A 372 17.20 -22.99 -20.33
N PHE A 373 16.12 -22.26 -20.01
CA PHE A 373 14.81 -22.83 -19.77
C PHE A 373 14.28 -23.56 -21.01
N SER A 374 14.25 -22.92 -22.19
CA SER A 374 13.78 -23.55 -23.44
C SER A 374 14.49 -24.89 -23.71
N LYS A 375 15.82 -24.92 -23.57
CA LYS A 375 16.62 -26.13 -23.79
C LYS A 375 16.24 -27.22 -22.79
N ARG A 376 16.24 -26.90 -21.49
CA ARG A 376 15.95 -27.88 -20.44
C ARG A 376 14.51 -28.39 -20.49
N TYR A 377 13.57 -27.51 -20.83
CA TYR A 377 12.18 -27.85 -21.03
C TYR A 377 11.99 -28.84 -22.18
N ALA A 378 12.72 -28.68 -23.29
CA ALA A 378 12.72 -29.65 -24.39
C ALA A 378 13.27 -31.02 -23.97
N GLU A 379 14.36 -31.06 -23.19
CA GLU A 379 14.91 -32.31 -22.65
C GLU A 379 13.88 -33.04 -21.76
N TYR A 380 13.11 -32.31 -20.94
CA TYR A 380 12.06 -32.91 -20.13
C TYR A 380 10.88 -33.43 -20.96
N ILE A 381 10.56 -32.80 -22.08
CA ILE A 381 9.57 -33.33 -23.03
C ILE A 381 10.04 -34.67 -23.58
N ASP A 382 11.31 -34.80 -23.98
CA ASP A 382 11.85 -36.06 -24.49
C ASP A 382 11.83 -37.15 -23.41
N LEU A 383 12.15 -36.80 -22.17
CA LEU A 383 12.05 -37.73 -21.04
C LEU A 383 10.60 -38.17 -20.77
N ALA A 384 9.62 -37.28 -20.91
CA ALA A 384 8.20 -37.63 -20.80
C ALA A 384 7.73 -38.58 -21.91
N GLU A 385 8.05 -38.26 -23.17
CA GLU A 385 7.66 -39.07 -24.32
C GLU A 385 8.37 -40.44 -24.34
N THR A 386 9.55 -40.55 -23.72
CA THR A 386 10.27 -41.83 -23.54
C THR A 386 9.90 -42.58 -22.25
N GLY A 387 8.88 -42.13 -21.51
CA GLY A 387 8.37 -42.79 -20.31
C GLY A 387 9.29 -42.72 -19.09
N LYS A 388 10.25 -41.78 -19.08
CA LYS A 388 11.19 -41.55 -17.97
C LYS A 388 10.69 -40.52 -16.95
N ILE A 389 9.62 -39.79 -17.27
CA ILE A 389 8.86 -38.97 -16.32
C ILE A 389 7.55 -39.69 -16.03
N ARG A 390 7.24 -39.85 -14.74
CA ARG A 390 6.09 -40.63 -14.27
C ARG A 390 4.78 -39.91 -14.56
N VAL A 391 4.71 -38.60 -14.33
CA VAL A 391 3.50 -37.81 -14.50
C VAL A 391 3.78 -36.55 -15.31
N PHE A 392 3.05 -36.41 -16.42
CA PHE A 392 3.01 -35.19 -17.21
C PHE A 392 1.63 -35.03 -17.84
N LYS A 393 1.29 -33.79 -18.22
CA LYS A 393 0.09 -33.48 -18.98
C LYS A 393 0.47 -32.70 -20.24
N LYS A 394 -0.08 -33.09 -21.39
CA LYS A 394 0.14 -32.43 -22.67
C LYS A 394 -1.15 -31.74 -23.11
N VAL A 395 -1.08 -30.45 -23.39
CA VAL A 395 -2.21 -29.62 -23.85
C VAL A 395 -1.79 -28.73 -25.01
N PRO A 396 -2.69 -28.34 -25.93
CA PRO A 396 -2.37 -27.31 -26.90
C PRO A 396 -2.02 -25.99 -26.19
N ALA A 397 -0.89 -25.35 -26.52
CA ALA A 397 -0.46 -24.12 -25.84
C ALA A 397 -1.49 -22.99 -25.99
N ARG A 398 -2.09 -22.87 -27.19
CA ARG A 398 -3.17 -21.91 -27.46
C ARG A 398 -4.39 -22.14 -26.56
N GLU A 399 -4.71 -23.38 -26.25
CA GLU A 399 -5.84 -23.71 -25.39
C GLU A 399 -5.58 -23.30 -23.94
N GLN A 400 -4.38 -23.60 -23.41
CA GLN A 400 -4.02 -23.14 -22.06
C GLN A 400 -3.97 -21.60 -21.98
N TYR A 401 -3.44 -20.93 -23.02
CA TYR A 401 -3.43 -19.47 -23.06
C TYR A 401 -4.84 -18.88 -23.12
N ARG A 402 -5.74 -19.48 -23.91
CA ARG A 402 -7.16 -19.12 -23.94
C ARG A 402 -7.81 -19.27 -22.56
N GLN A 403 -7.53 -20.35 -21.83
CA GLN A 403 -8.04 -20.56 -20.48
C GLN A 403 -7.54 -19.49 -19.50
N ILE A 404 -6.25 -19.12 -19.56
CA ILE A 404 -5.68 -18.02 -18.77
C ILE A 404 -6.46 -16.72 -19.05
N LEU A 405 -6.66 -16.36 -20.33
CA LEU A 405 -7.33 -15.12 -20.71
C LEU A 405 -8.82 -15.13 -20.33
N VAL A 406 -9.51 -16.26 -20.48
CA VAL A 406 -10.92 -16.39 -20.05
C VAL A 406 -11.04 -16.25 -18.54
N SER A 407 -10.14 -16.87 -17.77
CA SER A 407 -10.12 -16.69 -16.30
C SER A 407 -9.85 -15.22 -15.94
N LEU A 408 -8.88 -14.59 -16.60
CA LEU A 408 -8.56 -13.17 -16.41
C LEU A 408 -9.76 -12.27 -16.71
N GLN A 409 -10.45 -12.50 -17.82
CA GLN A 409 -11.65 -11.74 -18.19
C GLN A 409 -12.79 -11.93 -17.19
N THR A 410 -12.98 -13.14 -16.68
CA THR A 410 -14.13 -13.49 -15.83
C THR A 410 -13.92 -13.15 -14.36
N THR A 411 -12.67 -13.17 -13.88
CA THR A 411 -12.34 -13.02 -12.45
C THR A 411 -11.33 -11.91 -12.14
N SER A 412 -10.85 -11.20 -13.17
CA SER A 412 -9.69 -10.28 -13.10
C SER A 412 -8.37 -10.96 -12.69
N HIS A 413 -8.28 -12.28 -12.81
CA HIS A 413 -7.14 -13.10 -12.39
C HIS A 413 -7.01 -14.37 -13.25
N PRO A 414 -5.82 -14.98 -13.36
CA PRO A 414 -4.55 -14.47 -12.84
C PRO A 414 -4.01 -13.31 -13.68
N TRP A 415 -3.28 -12.38 -13.05
CA TRP A 415 -2.52 -11.37 -13.79
C TRP A 415 -1.40 -12.02 -14.61
N LEU A 416 -0.99 -11.36 -15.68
CA LEU A 416 0.07 -11.85 -16.56
C LEU A 416 1.40 -11.20 -16.16
N THR A 417 2.42 -12.03 -15.94
CA THR A 417 3.80 -11.58 -15.68
C THR A 417 4.78 -12.42 -16.49
N TRP A 418 5.94 -11.88 -16.86
CA TRP A 418 6.84 -12.48 -17.84
C TRP A 418 8.21 -12.80 -17.23
N LYS A 419 8.45 -14.09 -17.01
CA LYS A 419 9.65 -14.66 -16.39
C LYS A 419 10.93 -14.23 -17.07
N ASP A 420 10.98 -14.37 -18.40
CA ASP A 420 12.22 -14.21 -19.15
C ASP A 420 12.64 -12.73 -19.24
N PRO A 421 11.78 -11.77 -19.62
CA PRO A 421 12.13 -10.35 -19.56
C PRO A 421 12.54 -9.88 -18.16
N ILE A 422 11.89 -10.38 -17.12
CA ILE A 422 12.21 -10.06 -15.72
C ILE A 422 13.65 -10.49 -15.39
N ASN A 423 14.01 -11.74 -15.68
CA ASN A 423 15.33 -12.27 -15.33
C ASN A 423 16.44 -11.79 -16.28
N LEU A 424 16.17 -11.71 -17.60
CA LEU A 424 17.17 -11.31 -18.59
C LEU A 424 17.61 -9.85 -18.46
N ARG A 425 16.73 -8.97 -17.96
CA ARG A 425 17.01 -7.54 -17.77
C ARG A 425 17.39 -7.18 -16.34
N ALA A 426 17.41 -8.16 -15.44
CA ALA A 426 17.76 -7.96 -14.05
C ALA A 426 19.22 -7.53 -13.92
N LEU A 427 19.46 -6.34 -13.37
CA LEU A 427 20.82 -5.81 -13.12
C LEU A 427 21.60 -6.61 -12.07
N ASN A 428 20.88 -7.45 -11.32
CA ASN A 428 21.33 -8.28 -10.20
C ASN A 428 21.35 -9.78 -10.55
N ASN A 429 21.57 -10.10 -11.82
CA ASN A 429 21.70 -11.48 -12.34
C ASN A 429 22.81 -12.32 -11.65
N ASN A 430 23.64 -11.71 -10.80
CA ASN A 430 24.66 -12.35 -9.97
C ASN A 430 24.15 -12.80 -8.58
N THR A 431 22.90 -12.52 -8.20
CA THR A 431 22.36 -12.78 -6.84
C THR A 431 21.33 -13.90 -6.76
N GLY A 432 20.81 -14.38 -7.89
CA GLY A 432 19.84 -15.50 -7.94
C GLY A 432 18.77 -15.31 -9.01
N THR A 433 17.97 -16.35 -9.24
CA THR A 433 16.80 -16.30 -10.13
C THR A 433 15.65 -15.56 -9.44
N ILE A 434 14.88 -14.80 -10.20
CA ILE A 434 13.65 -14.14 -9.76
C ILE A 434 12.48 -15.04 -10.16
N HIS A 435 11.79 -15.62 -9.17
CA HIS A 435 10.72 -16.60 -9.39
C HIS A 435 9.30 -16.00 -9.44
N MET A 436 9.14 -14.69 -9.19
CA MET A 436 7.86 -13.98 -9.21
C MET A 436 8.03 -12.47 -9.07
N SER A 437 6.92 -11.73 -9.11
CA SER A 437 6.84 -10.33 -8.67
C SER A 437 6.16 -10.20 -7.29
N ASN A 438 6.06 -8.99 -6.73
CA ASN A 438 5.30 -8.69 -5.52
C ASN A 438 3.77 -8.64 -5.74
N LEU A 439 3.02 -8.24 -4.71
CA LEU A 439 1.56 -8.05 -4.76
C LEU A 439 1.06 -7.15 -5.90
N CYS A 440 1.80 -6.12 -6.30
CA CYS A 440 1.34 -5.12 -7.28
C CYS A 440 2.03 -5.26 -8.65
N THR A 441 2.77 -6.35 -8.88
CA THR A 441 3.42 -6.71 -10.15
C THR A 441 4.55 -5.79 -10.64
N GLU A 442 5.06 -4.89 -9.80
CA GLU A 442 6.08 -3.89 -10.16
C GLU A 442 7.50 -4.21 -9.64
N ILE A 443 7.65 -5.19 -8.75
CA ILE A 443 8.93 -5.49 -8.08
C ILE A 443 9.47 -6.85 -8.50
N CYS A 444 10.67 -6.83 -9.05
CA CYS A 444 11.39 -8.00 -9.54
C CYS A 444 12.72 -8.12 -8.79
N LEU A 445 12.68 -8.70 -7.59
CA LEU A 445 13.86 -8.94 -6.76
C LEU A 445 14.03 -10.44 -6.54
N PRO A 446 15.26 -10.94 -6.42
CA PRO A 446 15.53 -12.34 -6.16
C PRO A 446 15.16 -12.68 -4.72
N GLN A 447 14.74 -13.93 -4.54
CA GLN A 447 14.47 -14.54 -3.26
C GLN A 447 14.97 -15.98 -3.31
N ASP A 448 15.20 -16.57 -2.14
CA ASP A 448 15.55 -17.97 -2.01
C ASP A 448 14.93 -18.55 -0.73
N LYS A 449 15.40 -19.72 -0.31
CA LYS A 449 14.90 -20.43 0.86
C LYS A 449 15.02 -19.62 2.16
N ASP A 450 16.11 -18.87 2.28
CA ASP A 450 16.53 -18.19 3.50
C ASP A 450 16.25 -16.67 3.44
N ASN A 451 16.08 -16.12 2.24
CA ASN A 451 15.95 -14.70 1.99
C ASN A 451 14.58 -14.31 1.43
N ILE A 452 13.90 -13.38 2.11
CA ILE A 452 12.67 -12.72 1.65
C ILE A 452 13.06 -11.38 1.04
N ALA A 453 12.73 -11.15 -0.22
CA ALA A 453 12.98 -9.86 -0.85
C ALA A 453 12.04 -8.78 -0.27
N VAL A 454 12.57 -7.56 -0.13
CA VAL A 454 11.89 -6.45 0.54
C VAL A 454 11.86 -5.24 -0.39
N CYS A 455 10.67 -4.67 -0.56
CA CYS A 455 10.46 -3.49 -1.37
C CYS A 455 10.36 -2.21 -0.51
N ASN A 456 11.23 -1.25 -0.79
CA ASN A 456 11.24 0.07 -0.17
C ASN A 456 10.83 1.10 -1.22
N LEU A 457 9.64 1.68 -1.07
CA LEU A 457 8.99 2.47 -2.12
C LEU A 457 9.01 3.96 -1.86
N ALA A 458 8.89 4.67 -2.97
CA ALA A 458 9.23 6.05 -3.14
C ALA A 458 8.56 6.54 -4.43
N SER A 459 7.87 7.68 -4.45
CA SER A 459 7.25 8.20 -5.68
C SER A 459 7.53 9.69 -5.87
N ILE A 460 8.03 10.04 -7.05
CA ILE A 460 8.29 11.42 -7.48
C ILE A 460 6.99 11.99 -8.06
N ASN A 461 6.63 13.20 -7.65
CA ASN A 461 5.49 13.91 -8.23
C ASN A 461 5.92 14.67 -9.48
N LEU A 462 5.81 14.03 -10.64
CA LEU A 462 6.23 14.63 -11.91
C LEU A 462 5.56 15.98 -12.19
N ALA A 463 4.31 16.20 -11.75
CA ALA A 463 3.58 17.44 -12.00
C ALA A 463 4.28 18.68 -11.39
N VAL A 464 4.96 18.51 -10.25
CA VAL A 464 5.69 19.60 -9.57
C VAL A 464 7.02 19.92 -10.28
N HIS A 465 7.54 18.98 -11.07
CA HIS A 465 8.78 19.14 -11.84
C HIS A 465 8.50 19.56 -13.30
N LEU A 466 7.29 20.06 -13.61
CA LEU A 466 6.96 20.62 -14.91
C LEU A 466 7.05 22.15 -14.88
N LYS A 467 8.00 22.73 -15.61
CA LYS A 467 8.09 24.17 -15.86
C LYS A 467 7.86 24.47 -17.33
N LYS A 468 6.94 25.40 -17.62
CA LYS A 468 6.59 25.81 -19.00
C LYS A 468 6.31 24.61 -19.93
N LYS A 469 5.63 23.58 -19.41
CA LYS A 469 5.32 22.32 -20.12
C LYS A 469 6.55 21.47 -20.50
N GLN A 470 7.68 21.67 -19.83
CA GLN A 470 8.89 20.85 -19.95
C GLN A 470 9.25 20.29 -18.57
N VAL A 471 9.93 19.14 -18.55
CA VAL A 471 10.53 18.62 -17.31
C VAL A 471 11.70 19.52 -16.95
N ASP A 472 11.69 20.05 -15.73
CA ASP A 472 12.70 20.96 -15.16
C ASP A 472 14.07 20.30 -14.97
#